data_AF-E6UJA9-F1
#
_entry.id   AF-E6UJA9-F1
#
_cell.length_a   1.000
_cell.length_b   1.000
_cell.length_c   1.000
_cell.angle_alpha   90.00
_cell.angle_beta   90.00
_cell.angle_gamma   90.00
#
_symmetry.space_group_name_H-M   'P 1'
#
loop_
_entity.id
_entity.type
_entity.pdbx_description
1 polymer ?
#
loop_
_entity_poly.entity_id
_entity_poly.type
_entity_poly.pdbx_seq_one_letter_code
_entity_poly.pdbx_strand_id
1 'polypeptide(L)'
;MKGVNKEVYKEPMTSQEATAYIKAIGYPVLILLLSMFSISVFSGFGTRLIAPLTAAMWGVGVIGALVLKSMRKEILKETLAFIGIYQTTLLGWREAIKLVSNVSTEQIMASYNQVISLNQSSALPGYLQTALWATTILVPAGFLGREATRIYRFTKKTDKNKALNQVRGIRP
;
A
#
# COMPACT_ATOMS: atom_id res chain seq x y z
N MET A 1 50.51 -21.64 18.17
CA MET A 1 49.21 -21.13 18.64
C MET A 1 49.35 -19.67 19.05
N LYS A 2 48.67 -18.75 18.34
CA LYS A 2 47.85 -17.67 18.93
C LYS A 2 47.31 -16.82 17.77
N GLY A 3 45.99 -16.83 17.65
CA GLY A 3 45.25 -16.16 16.58
C GLY A 3 45.43 -14.65 16.66
N VAL A 4 45.76 -14.06 15.52
CA VAL A 4 45.64 -12.62 15.30
C VAL A 4 44.15 -12.35 15.13
N ASN A 5 43.49 -11.93 16.20
CA ASN A 5 42.14 -11.38 16.13
C ASN A 5 42.22 -10.13 15.24
N LYS A 6 41.65 -10.22 14.03
CA LYS A 6 41.30 -9.04 13.24
C LYS A 6 40.18 -8.35 14.01
N GLU A 7 40.53 -7.39 14.85
CA GLU A 7 39.57 -6.41 15.35
C GLU A 7 39.07 -5.63 14.14
N VAL A 8 37.90 -6.03 13.64
CA VAL A 8 37.14 -5.28 12.66
C VAL A 8 36.77 -3.96 13.32
N TYR A 9 37.51 -2.90 13.00
CA TYR A 9 37.22 -1.54 13.41
C TYR A 9 35.74 -1.26 13.10
N LYS A 10 34.90 -1.19 14.13
CA LYS A 10 33.55 -0.63 14.01
C LYS A 10 33.74 0.87 13.85
N GLU A 11 33.71 1.35 12.61
CA GLU A 11 33.55 2.79 12.37
C GLU A 11 32.31 3.27 13.14
N PRO A 12 32.42 4.37 13.92
CA PRO A 12 31.26 4.93 14.60
C PRO A 12 30.23 5.32 13.53
N MET A 13 29.03 4.76 13.65
CA MET A 13 27.94 4.98 12.69
C MET A 13 27.70 6.49 12.53
N THR A 14 27.91 7.00 11.33
CA THR A 14 27.77 8.44 11.06
C THR A 14 26.29 8.82 11.23
N SER A 15 25.97 10.01 11.75
CA SER A 15 24.57 10.43 11.99
C SER A 15 23.64 10.26 10.78
N GLN A 16 24.20 10.34 9.56
CA GLN A 16 23.47 10.07 8.31
C GLN A 16 23.09 8.59 8.13
N GLU A 17 23.96 7.66 8.49
CA GLU A 17 23.67 6.22 8.45
C GLU A 17 22.63 5.86 9.52
N ALA A 18 22.76 6.45 10.71
CA ALA A 18 21.77 6.29 11.79
C ALA A 18 20.36 6.67 11.33
N THR A 19 20.22 7.84 10.71
CA THR A 19 18.91 8.30 10.21
C THR A 19 18.40 7.46 9.04
N ALA A 20 19.28 6.92 8.19
CA ALA A 20 18.89 6.01 7.13
C ALA A 20 18.32 4.69 7.69
N TYR A 21 18.96 4.10 8.70
CA TYR A 21 18.46 2.89 9.37
C TYR A 21 17.13 3.12 10.09
N ILE A 22 17.02 4.22 10.84
CA ILE A 22 15.78 4.58 11.53
C ILE A 22 14.64 4.75 10.53
N LYS A 23 14.87 5.42 9.39
CA LYS A 23 13.85 5.56 8.35
C LYS A 23 13.50 4.23 7.68
N ALA A 24 14.49 3.38 7.41
CA ALA A 24 14.29 2.09 6.76
C ALA A 24 13.44 1.13 7.59
N ILE A 25 13.54 1.18 8.92
CA ILE A 25 12.76 0.33 9.84
C ILE A 25 11.47 1.04 10.26
N GLY A 26 11.55 2.33 10.60
CA GLY A 26 10.44 3.12 11.12
C GLY A 26 9.30 3.27 10.12
N TYR A 27 9.60 3.38 8.82
CA TYR A 27 8.56 3.51 7.80
C TYR A 27 7.66 2.26 7.68
N PRO A 28 8.20 1.03 7.51
CA PRO A 28 7.39 -0.20 7.58
C PRO A 28 6.58 -0.34 8.87
N VAL A 29 7.18 -0.02 10.03
CA VAL A 29 6.50 -0.11 11.32
C VAL A 29 5.34 0.88 11.40
N LEU A 30 5.52 2.11 10.91
CA LEU A 30 4.44 3.11 10.84
C LEU A 30 3.27 2.62 9.98
N ILE A 31 3.55 2.04 8.80
CA ILE A 31 2.50 1.50 7.92
C ILE A 31 1.79 0.31 8.56
N LEU A 32 2.52 -0.53 9.30
CA LEU A 32 1.93 -1.64 10.05
C LEU A 32 0.99 -1.12 11.14
N LEU A 33 1.43 -0.17 11.96
CA LEU A 33 0.61 0.44 13.01
C LEU A 33 -0.62 1.14 12.43
N LEU A 34 -0.46 1.87 11.33
CA LEU A 34 -1.57 2.49 10.61
C LEU A 34 -2.58 1.43 10.13
N SER A 35 -2.10 0.29 9.62
CA SER A 35 -2.96 -0.80 9.17
C SER A 35 -3.73 -1.41 10.35
N MET A 36 -3.08 -1.64 11.49
CA MET A 36 -3.74 -2.13 12.71
C MET A 36 -4.79 -1.14 13.22
N PHE A 37 -4.44 0.15 13.23
CA PHE A 37 -5.36 1.22 13.61
C PHE A 37 -6.60 1.23 12.70
N SER A 38 -6.42 1.27 11.38
CA SER A 38 -7.52 1.21 10.41
C SER A 38 -8.40 -0.03 10.64
N ILE A 39 -7.81 -1.22 10.78
CA ILE A 39 -8.59 -2.45 11.03
C ILE A 39 -9.43 -2.33 12.31
N SER A 40 -8.87 -1.80 13.40
CA SER A 40 -9.60 -1.62 14.66
C SER A 40 -10.76 -0.62 14.51
N VAL A 41 -10.52 0.48 13.78
CA VAL A 41 -11.49 1.55 13.52
C VAL A 41 -12.69 1.06 12.68
N PHE A 42 -12.45 0.15 11.75
CA PHE A 42 -13.50 -0.46 10.91
C PHE A 42 -14.07 -1.77 11.49
N SER A 43 -13.58 -2.23 12.64
CA SER A 43 -14.09 -3.40 13.39
C SER A 43 -14.36 -4.63 12.50
N GLY A 44 -15.61 -5.08 12.37
CA GLY A 44 -16.00 -6.24 11.56
C GLY A 44 -15.71 -6.09 10.07
N PHE A 45 -15.87 -4.90 9.51
CA PHE A 45 -15.49 -4.61 8.11
C PHE A 45 -13.96 -4.64 7.96
N GLY A 46 -13.26 -4.07 8.95
CA GLY A 46 -11.81 -4.07 9.02
C GLY A 46 -11.20 -5.46 9.05
N THR A 47 -11.72 -6.33 9.91
CA THR A 47 -11.20 -7.69 10.09
C THR A 47 -11.55 -8.63 8.95
N ARG A 48 -12.74 -8.50 8.34
CA ARG A 48 -13.20 -9.41 7.27
C ARG A 48 -12.73 -9.03 5.88
N LEU A 49 -12.49 -7.74 5.60
CA LEU A 49 -12.14 -7.26 4.27
C LEU A 49 -10.81 -6.53 4.23
N ILE A 50 -10.64 -5.48 5.04
CA ILE A 50 -9.42 -4.66 5.00
C ILE A 50 -8.19 -5.49 5.37
N ALA A 51 -8.28 -6.30 6.42
CA ALA A 51 -7.17 -7.12 6.91
C ALA A 51 -6.66 -8.12 5.85
N PRO A 52 -7.49 -9.01 5.25
CA PRO A 52 -7.00 -9.94 4.25
C PRO A 52 -6.50 -9.25 2.98
N LEU A 53 -7.15 -8.16 2.54
CA LEU A 53 -6.69 -7.41 1.35
C LEU A 53 -5.36 -6.70 1.60
N THR A 54 -5.19 -6.09 2.77
CA THR A 54 -3.94 -5.45 3.18
C THR A 54 -2.82 -6.49 3.30
N ALA A 55 -3.12 -7.65 3.89
CA ALA A 55 -2.19 -8.76 3.97
C ALA A 55 -1.79 -9.27 2.57
N ALA A 56 -2.72 -9.37 1.64
CA ALA A 56 -2.44 -9.75 0.26
C ALA A 56 -1.51 -8.75 -0.45
N MET A 57 -1.73 -7.44 -0.26
CA MET A 57 -0.86 -6.40 -0.83
C MET A 57 0.56 -6.46 -0.25
N TRP A 58 0.69 -6.64 1.06
CA TRP A 58 1.98 -6.89 1.70
C TRP A 58 2.67 -8.14 1.13
N GLY A 59 1.94 -9.24 1.03
CA GLY A 59 2.44 -10.50 0.51
C GLY A 59 2.95 -10.38 -0.93
N VAL A 60 2.18 -9.75 -1.81
CA VAL A 60 2.60 -9.53 -3.21
C VAL A 60 3.77 -8.57 -3.31
N GLY A 61 3.84 -7.52 -2.50
CA GLY A 61 5.00 -6.64 -2.47
C GLY A 61 6.28 -7.36 -2.04
N VAL A 62 6.19 -8.25 -1.04
CA VAL A 62 7.32 -9.10 -0.62
C VAL A 62 7.72 -10.08 -1.72
N ILE A 63 6.75 -10.77 -2.33
CA ILE A 63 7.01 -11.70 -3.45
C ILE A 63 7.67 -10.96 -4.62
N GLY A 64 7.15 -9.80 -5.01
CA GLY A 64 7.73 -8.96 -6.06
C GLY A 64 9.17 -8.55 -5.76
N ALA A 65 9.45 -8.18 -4.50
CA ALA A 65 10.78 -7.85 -4.01
C ALA A 65 11.76 -9.05 -3.95
N LEU A 66 11.26 -10.27 -3.80
CA LEU A 66 12.05 -11.50 -3.85
C LEU A 66 12.37 -11.92 -5.29
N VAL A 67 11.40 -11.82 -6.19
CA VAL A 67 11.55 -12.20 -7.61
C VAL A 67 12.39 -11.17 -8.37
N LEU A 68 12.11 -9.87 -8.20
CA LEU A 68 12.80 -8.78 -8.90
C LEU A 68 13.87 -8.15 -7.99
N LYS A 69 14.92 -8.92 -7.70
CA LYS A 69 16.01 -8.50 -6.78
C LYS A 69 16.65 -7.16 -7.15
N SER A 70 16.76 -6.83 -8.44
CA SER A 70 17.35 -5.58 -8.92
C SER A 70 16.54 -4.33 -8.55
N MET A 71 15.21 -4.46 -8.39
CA MET A 71 14.29 -3.35 -8.04
C MET A 71 13.70 -3.50 -6.64
N ARG A 72 14.26 -4.38 -5.81
CA ARG A 72 13.74 -4.70 -4.47
C ARG A 72 13.42 -3.47 -3.63
N LYS A 73 14.35 -2.52 -3.53
CA LYS A 73 14.18 -1.31 -2.71
C LYS A 73 13.01 -0.45 -3.20
N GLU A 74 12.85 -0.36 -4.51
CA GLU A 74 11.78 0.42 -5.15
C GLU A 74 10.43 -0.26 -4.94
N ILE A 75 10.33 -1.57 -5.19
CA ILE A 75 9.09 -2.34 -5.01
C ILE A 75 8.62 -2.28 -3.55
N LEU A 76 9.52 -2.45 -2.58
CA LEU A 76 9.16 -2.36 -1.16
C LEU A 76 8.69 -0.95 -0.78
N LYS A 77 9.41 0.09 -1.21
CA LYS A 77 9.03 1.48 -0.94
C LYS A 77 7.67 1.81 -1.56
N GLU A 78 7.45 1.40 -2.80
CA GLU A 78 6.21 1.62 -3.53
C GLU A 78 5.04 0.86 -2.89
N THR A 79 5.25 -0.39 -2.50
CA THR A 79 4.24 -1.19 -1.76
C THR A 79 3.83 -0.50 -0.47
N LEU A 80 4.81 -0.09 0.35
CA LEU A 80 4.54 0.56 1.63
C LEU A 80 3.82 1.90 1.45
N ALA A 81 4.23 2.70 0.46
CA ALA A 81 3.57 3.96 0.14
C ALA A 81 2.13 3.75 -0.32
N PHE A 82 1.91 2.76 -1.18
CA PHE A 82 0.59 2.44 -1.70
C PHE A 82 -0.35 1.95 -0.61
N ILE A 83 0.12 1.07 0.28
CA ILE A 83 -0.66 0.60 1.44
C ILE A 83 -0.95 1.76 2.39
N GLY A 84 0.03 2.64 2.64
CA GLY A 84 -0.19 3.84 3.44
C GLY A 84 -1.31 4.73 2.88
N ILE A 85 -1.23 5.07 1.59
CA ILE A 85 -2.24 5.89 0.90
C ILE A 85 -3.61 5.21 0.93
N TYR A 86 -3.66 3.90 0.68
CA TYR A 86 -4.89 3.12 0.75
C TYR A 86 -5.55 3.23 2.13
N GLN A 87 -4.78 2.98 3.20
CA GLN A 87 -5.30 3.04 4.57
C GLN A 87 -5.76 4.45 4.96
N THR A 88 -4.98 5.49 4.63
CA THR A 88 -5.39 6.88 4.89
C THR A 88 -6.63 7.28 4.10
N THR A 89 -6.79 6.78 2.87
CA THR A 89 -7.96 7.06 2.03
C THR A 89 -9.22 6.43 2.63
N LEU A 90 -9.13 5.20 3.12
CA LEU A 90 -10.25 4.55 3.81
C LEU A 90 -10.67 5.34 5.06
N LEU A 91 -9.71 5.74 5.88
CA LEU A 91 -10.00 6.61 7.04
C LEU A 91 -10.64 7.93 6.62
N GLY A 92 -10.14 8.55 5.53
CA GLY A 92 -10.73 9.76 4.95
C GLY A 92 -12.19 9.58 4.56
N TRP A 93 -12.53 8.48 3.88
CA TRP A 93 -13.92 8.14 3.56
C TRP A 93 -14.78 7.97 4.79
N ARG A 94 -14.28 7.30 5.83
CA ARG A 94 -15.03 7.13 7.09
C ARG A 94 -15.33 8.46 7.75
N GLU A 95 -14.35 9.36 7.86
CA GLU A 95 -14.57 10.67 8.46
C GLU A 95 -15.50 11.54 7.59
N ALA A 96 -15.38 11.46 6.26
CA ALA A 96 -16.32 12.12 5.35
C ALA A 96 -17.77 11.63 5.55
N ILE A 97 -17.98 10.32 5.69
CA ILE A 97 -19.31 9.75 5.97
C ILE A 97 -19.86 10.31 7.29
N LYS A 98 -19.09 10.31 8.36
CA LYS A 98 -19.53 10.85 9.65
C LYS A 98 -19.89 12.33 9.59
N LEU A 99 -19.08 13.13 8.90
CA LEU A 99 -19.33 14.56 8.74
C LEU A 99 -20.66 14.79 8.02
N VAL A 100 -20.88 14.09 6.91
CA VAL A 100 -22.11 14.22 6.12
C VAL A 100 -23.34 13.66 6.85
N SER A 101 -23.18 12.60 7.65
CA SER A 101 -24.28 12.05 8.46
C SER A 101 -24.81 13.02 9.51
N ASN A 102 -24.07 14.08 9.85
CA ASN A 102 -24.50 15.08 10.83
C ASN A 102 -25.10 16.34 10.19
N VAL A 103 -25.17 16.43 8.85
CA VAL A 103 -25.74 17.59 8.14
C VAL A 103 -27.22 17.37 7.88
N SER A 104 -28.06 18.33 8.23
CA SER A 104 -29.51 18.25 7.95
C SER A 104 -29.81 18.52 6.47
N THR A 105 -30.89 17.92 5.96
CA THR A 105 -31.37 18.12 4.58
C THR A 105 -31.52 19.60 4.20
N GLU A 106 -31.97 20.42 5.14
CA GLU A 106 -32.19 21.87 4.98
C GLU A 106 -30.87 22.62 4.74
N GLN A 107 -29.78 22.22 5.41
CA GLN A 107 -28.45 22.80 5.22
C GLN A 107 -27.85 22.45 3.86
N ILE A 108 -28.11 21.24 3.37
CA ILE A 108 -27.68 20.80 2.04
C ILE A 108 -28.44 21.59 0.98
N MET A 109 -29.76 21.72 1.10
CA MET A 109 -30.58 22.51 0.18
C MET A 109 -30.17 23.99 0.14
N ALA A 110 -29.86 24.58 1.30
CA ALA A 110 -29.39 25.96 1.40
C ALA A 110 -28.00 26.16 0.76
N SER A 111 -27.11 25.17 0.87
CA SER A 111 -25.76 25.25 0.32
C SER A 111 -25.72 25.13 -1.21
N TYR A 112 -26.60 24.32 -1.80
CA TYR A 112 -26.65 24.09 -3.25
C TYR A 112 -27.66 24.97 -3.98
N ASN A 113 -28.47 25.76 -3.27
CA ASN A 113 -29.54 26.61 -3.81
C ASN A 113 -30.45 25.85 -4.80
N GLN A 114 -30.72 24.58 -4.48
CA GLN A 114 -31.47 23.62 -5.29
C GLN A 114 -32.46 22.88 -4.41
N VAL A 115 -33.68 22.65 -4.92
CA VAL A 115 -34.70 21.86 -4.21
C VAL A 115 -34.31 20.39 -4.32
N ILE A 116 -33.55 19.92 -3.35
CA ILE A 116 -33.20 18.50 -3.21
C ILE A 116 -34.43 17.79 -2.63
N SER A 117 -34.94 16.77 -3.30
CA SER A 117 -36.08 16.00 -2.77
C SER A 117 -35.69 15.32 -1.45
N LEU A 118 -36.62 15.20 -0.51
CA LEU A 118 -36.42 14.59 0.82
C LEU A 118 -35.78 13.19 0.77
N ASN A 119 -35.81 12.50 -0.38
CA ASN A 119 -35.21 11.18 -0.58
C ASN A 119 -33.70 11.23 -0.90
N GLN A 120 -33.14 12.40 -1.23
CA GLN A 120 -31.73 12.54 -1.63
C GLN A 120 -30.79 12.89 -0.46
N SER A 121 -31.27 13.46 0.65
CA SER A 121 -30.41 13.71 1.82
C SER A 121 -30.00 12.42 2.53
N SER A 122 -30.86 11.40 2.51
CA SER A 122 -30.52 10.04 2.92
C SER A 122 -29.62 9.30 1.92
N ALA A 123 -29.49 9.79 0.68
CA ALA A 123 -28.69 9.15 -0.36
C ALA A 123 -27.19 9.51 -0.29
N LEU A 124 -26.83 10.69 0.22
CA LEU A 124 -25.45 11.17 0.23
C LEU A 124 -24.50 10.32 1.10
N PRO A 125 -24.86 9.93 2.35
CA PRO A 125 -24.11 8.93 3.09
C PRO A 125 -24.03 7.57 2.36
N GLY A 126 -25.09 7.19 1.64
CA GLY A 126 -25.14 5.95 0.85
C GLY A 126 -24.18 5.95 -0.34
N TYR A 127 -24.02 7.06 -1.05
CA TYR A 127 -23.03 7.20 -2.13
C TYR A 127 -21.61 7.11 -1.59
N LEU A 128 -21.32 7.78 -0.47
CA LEU A 128 -20.02 7.72 0.19
C LEU A 128 -19.70 6.31 0.71
N GLN A 129 -20.69 5.61 1.24
CA GLN A 129 -20.55 4.21 1.63
C GLN A 129 -20.25 3.33 0.42
N THR A 130 -20.92 3.55 -0.71
CA THR A 130 -20.64 2.82 -1.96
C THR A 130 -19.22 3.09 -2.47
N ALA A 131 -18.76 4.34 -2.38
CA ALA A 131 -17.39 4.71 -2.73
C ALA A 131 -16.34 4.06 -1.80
N LEU A 132 -16.62 3.97 -0.49
CA LEU A 132 -15.80 3.25 0.47
C LEU A 132 -15.70 1.76 0.09
N TRP A 133 -16.82 1.11 -0.25
CA TRP A 133 -16.83 -0.29 -0.69
C TRP A 133 -16.03 -0.49 -1.98
N ALA A 134 -16.25 0.37 -2.97
CA ALA A 134 -15.53 0.32 -4.23
C ALA A 134 -14.03 0.48 -4.03
N THR A 135 -13.60 1.48 -3.25
CA THR A 135 -12.17 1.71 -2.97
C THR A 135 -11.56 0.58 -2.15
N THR A 136 -12.30 0.00 -1.19
CA THR A 136 -11.81 -1.13 -0.39
C THR A 136 -11.41 -2.31 -1.26
N ILE A 137 -12.15 -2.59 -2.33
CA ILE A 137 -11.94 -3.78 -3.18
C ILE A 137 -11.08 -3.46 -4.42
N LEU A 138 -11.43 -2.39 -5.15
CA LEU A 138 -10.81 -2.07 -6.43
C LEU A 138 -9.35 -1.65 -6.29
N VAL A 139 -9.00 -0.92 -5.22
CA VAL A 139 -7.63 -0.42 -5.03
C VAL A 139 -6.65 -1.56 -4.77
N PRO A 140 -6.92 -2.51 -3.85
CA PRO A 140 -6.10 -3.71 -3.71
C PRO A 140 -6.08 -4.56 -4.97
N ALA A 141 -7.23 -4.77 -5.64
CA ALA A 141 -7.29 -5.57 -6.86
C ALA A 141 -6.42 -4.98 -7.99
N GLY A 142 -6.47 -3.65 -8.17
CA GLY A 142 -5.65 -2.94 -9.14
C GLY A 142 -4.16 -3.03 -8.84
N PHE A 143 -3.78 -2.93 -7.56
CA PHE A 143 -2.39 -3.12 -7.13
C PHE A 143 -1.88 -4.52 -7.45
N LEU A 144 -2.66 -5.55 -7.10
CA LEU A 144 -2.32 -6.95 -7.38
C LEU A 144 -2.15 -7.20 -8.88
N GLY A 145 -3.05 -6.69 -9.72
CA GLY A 145 -2.94 -6.79 -11.17
C GLY A 145 -1.68 -6.10 -11.74
N ARG A 146 -1.33 -4.93 -11.20
CA ARG A 146 -0.14 -4.19 -11.63
C ARG A 146 1.15 -4.92 -11.25
N GLU A 147 1.25 -5.46 -10.04
CA GLU A 147 2.44 -6.22 -9.63
C GLU A 147 2.53 -7.58 -10.35
N ALA A 148 1.39 -8.25 -10.57
CA ALA A 148 1.36 -9.50 -11.34
C ALA A 148 1.87 -9.29 -12.79
N THR A 149 1.42 -8.23 -13.46
CA THR A 149 1.89 -7.91 -14.82
C THR A 149 3.36 -7.51 -14.85
N ARG A 150 3.86 -6.80 -13.82
CA ARG A 150 5.28 -6.47 -13.67
C ARG A 150 6.14 -7.73 -13.55
N ILE A 151 5.73 -8.68 -12.71
CA ILE A 151 6.41 -9.98 -12.55
C ILE A 151 6.42 -10.76 -13.86
N TYR A 152 5.27 -10.90 -14.52
CA TYR A 152 5.14 -11.63 -15.78
C TYR A 152 5.99 -11.04 -16.92
N ARG A 153 6.07 -9.71 -17.01
CA ARG A 153 6.92 -9.04 -18.02
C ARG A 153 8.41 -9.25 -17.75
N PHE A 154 8.82 -9.31 -16.48
CA PHE A 154 10.23 -9.53 -16.12
C PHE A 154 10.69 -10.93 -16.49
N THR A 155 9.93 -11.97 -16.11
CA THR A 155 10.26 -13.36 -16.45
C THR A 155 10.40 -13.55 -17.97
N LYS A 156 9.43 -13.05 -18.75
CA LYS A 156 9.47 -13.11 -20.21
C LYS A 156 10.69 -12.40 -20.84
N LYS A 157 11.14 -11.28 -20.26
CA LYS A 157 12.34 -10.57 -20.73
C LYS A 157 13.63 -11.33 -20.39
N THR A 158 13.71 -11.91 -19.19
CA THR A 158 14.84 -12.74 -18.77
C THR A 158 15.00 -13.95 -19.69
N ASP A 159 13.90 -14.62 -20.05
CA ASP A 159 13.94 -15.78 -20.95
C ASP A 159 14.37 -15.40 -22.37
N LYS A 160 13.89 -14.27 -22.89
CA LYS A 160 14.33 -13.76 -24.20
C LYS A 160 15.82 -13.41 -24.22
N ASN A 161 16.33 -12.78 -23.17
CA ASN A 161 17.76 -12.45 -23.07
C ASN A 161 18.63 -13.70 -22.97
N LYS A 162 18.18 -14.72 -22.23
CA LYS A 162 18.86 -16.03 -22.18
C LYS A 162 18.89 -16.70 -23.55
N ALA A 163 17.75 -16.75 -24.25
CA ALA A 163 17.67 -17.31 -25.60
C ALA A 163 18.56 -16.55 -26.61
N LEU A 164 18.59 -15.21 -26.54
CA LEU A 164 19.43 -14.38 -27.40
C LEU A 164 20.93 -14.58 -27.11
N ASN A 165 21.32 -14.67 -25.84
CA ASN A 165 22.71 -14.93 -25.46
C ASN A 165 23.19 -16.30 -25.92
N GLN A 166 22.31 -17.30 -25.90
CA GLN A 166 22.59 -18.64 -26.42
C GLN A 166 22.80 -18.64 -27.95
N VAL A 167 21.97 -17.91 -28.71
CA VAL A 167 22.12 -17.75 -30.17
C VAL A 167 23.38 -16.94 -30.52
N ARG A 168 23.73 -15.94 -29.71
CA ARG A 168 24.93 -15.10 -29.91
C ARG A 168 26.24 -15.79 -29.48
N GLY A 169 26.18 -17.02 -28.98
CA GLY A 169 27.37 -17.76 -28.53
C GLY A 169 28.07 -17.16 -27.31
N ILE A 170 27.46 -16.17 -26.65
CA ILE A 170 28.00 -15.55 -25.45
C ILE A 170 27.65 -16.47 -24.29
N ARG A 171 28.62 -17.30 -23.88
CA ARG A 171 28.48 -18.09 -22.65
C ARG A 171 28.41 -17.13 -21.46
N PRO A 172 27.48 -17.35 -20.51
CA PRO A 172 27.38 -16.54 -19.30
C PRO A 172 28.63 -16.66 -18.42
#